data_AF-A0A920MW65-F1
#
_entry.id   AF-A0A920MW65-F1
#
_cell.length_a   1.000
_cell.length_b   1.000
_cell.length_c   1.000
_cell.angle_alpha   90.00
_cell.angle_beta   90.00
_cell.angle_gamma   90.00
#
_symmetry.space_group_name_H-M   'P 1'
#
loop_
_entity.id
_entity.type
_entity.pdbx_description
1 polymer ?
#
loop_
_entity_poly.entity_id
_entity_poly.type
_entity_poly.pdbx_seq_one_letter_code
_entity_poly.pdbx_strand_id
1 'polypeptide(L)' 'MIVEKEGKPFLGLGAAGGSRIPSSIVAVISRIIDQGYSLETAMAMPRVHPTEEGLI' A
#
# COMPACT_ATOMS: atom_id res chain seq x y z
N MET A 1 5.64 4.43 -6.83
CA MET A 1 6.32 3.14 -6.56
C MET A 1 5.88 2.15 -7.61
N ILE A 2 6.83 1.40 -8.19
CA ILE A 2 6.54 0.32 -9.13
C ILE A 2 6.88 -0.99 -8.43
N VAL A 3 5.98 -1.96 -8.53
CA VAL A 3 6.17 -3.33 -8.05
C VAL A 3 6.28 -4.23 -9.27
N GLU A 4 7.29 -5.08 -9.27
CA GLU A 4 7.50 -6.09 -10.30
C GLU A 4 7.08 -7.46 -9.80
N LYS A 5 6.54 -8.27 -10.71
CA LYS A 5 6.32 -9.70 -10.50
C LYS A 5 7.05 -10.42 -11.62
N GLU A 6 7.96 -11.32 -11.25
CA GLU A 6 8.76 -12.09 -12.22
C GLU A 6 9.52 -11.21 -13.22
N GLY A 7 10.12 -10.12 -12.73
CA GLY A 7 10.90 -9.18 -13.54
C GLY A 7 10.07 -8.36 -14.54
N LYS A 8 8.75 -8.35 -14.40
CA LYS A 8 7.83 -7.53 -15.22
C LYS A 8 7.04 -6.58 -14.34
N PRO A 9 6.82 -5.32 -14.75
CA PRO A 9 5.95 -4.40 -14.04
C PRO A 9 4.56 -5.03 -13.82
N PHE A 10 4.14 -5.09 -12.56
CA PHE A 10 2.88 -5.68 -12.15
C PHE A 10 1.91 -4.61 -11.62
N LEU A 11 2.42 -3.65 -10.85
CA LEU A 11 1.59 -2.63 -10.20
C LEU A 11 2.34 -1.30 -10.09
N GLY A 12 1.66 -0.22 -10.47
CA GLY A 12 2.13 1.16 -10.25
C GLY A 12 1.23 1.86 -9.23
N LEU A 13 1.79 2.31 -8.11
CA LEU A 13 1.05 3.00 -7.05
C LEU A 13 1.67 4.34 -6.68
N GLY A 14 0.80 5.31 -6.41
CA GLY A 14 1.13 6.59 -5.81
C GLY A 14 0.14 6.92 -4.70
N ALA A 15 0.56 7.78 -3.78
CA ALA A 15 -0.29 8.30 -2.72
C ALA A 15 0.06 9.78 -2.47
N ALA A 16 -0.90 10.52 -1.90
CA ALA A 16 -0.67 11.85 -1.33
C ALA A 16 -0.68 11.74 0.22
N GLY A 17 -0.13 12.75 0.91
CA GLY A 17 -0.20 12.81 2.38
C GLY A 17 1.15 12.90 3.12
N GLY A 18 2.22 13.30 2.43
CA GLY A 18 3.53 13.57 3.05
C GLY A 18 4.16 12.32 3.66
N SER A 19 4.47 12.35 4.96
CA SER A 19 5.06 11.23 5.70
C SER A 19 4.21 9.93 5.65
N ARG A 20 2.91 10.04 5.36
CA ARG A 20 2.00 8.89 5.25
C ARG A 20 2.08 8.15 3.91
N ILE A 21 2.80 8.69 2.93
CA ILE A 21 2.90 8.10 1.59
C ILE A 21 3.47 6.66 1.65
N PRO A 22 4.60 6.38 2.34
CA PRO A 22 5.16 5.04 2.36
C PRO A 22 4.23 4.01 3.01
N SER A 23 3.68 4.28 4.19
CA SER A 23 2.79 3.34 4.88
C SER A 23 1.50 3.10 4.10
N SER A 24 0.98 4.14 3.42
CA SER A 24 -0.20 4.02 2.57
C SER A 24 0.02 3.08 1.38
N ILE A 25 1.18 3.17 0.73
CA ILE A 25 1.53 2.32 -0.40
C ILE A 25 1.77 0.88 0.08
N VAL A 26 2.52 0.69 1.16
CA VAL A 26 2.79 -0.64 1.74
C VAL A 26 1.50 -1.36 2.15
N ALA A 27 0.54 -0.65 2.74
CA ALA A 27 -0.74 -1.23 3.12
C ALA A 27 -1.50 -1.81 1.91
N VAL A 28 -1.50 -1.12 0.77
CA VAL A 28 -2.17 -1.60 -0.46
C VAL A 28 -1.41 -2.78 -1.07
N ILE A 29 -0.08 -2.72 -1.13
CA ILE A 29 0.74 -3.81 -1.66
C ILE A 29 0.53 -5.08 -0.84
N SER A 30 0.63 -4.99 0.49
CA SER A 30 0.46 -6.15 1.38
C SER A 30 -0.91 -6.81 1.22
N ARG A 31 -1.97 -6.02 1.02
CA ARG A 31 -3.32 -6.57 0.78
C ARG A 31 -3.41 -7.36 -0.51
N ILE A 32 -2.76 -6.89 -1.57
CA ILE A 32 -2.80 -7.56 -2.88
C ILE A 32 -1.91 -8.81 -2.86
N ILE A 33 -0.70 -8.70 -2.31
CA ILE A 33 0.31 -9.77 -2.37
C ILE A 33 0.12 -10.80 -1.25
N ASP A 34 -0.02 -10.34 0.00
CA ASP A 34 -0.07 -11.24 1.17
C ASP A 34 -1.49 -11.74 1.45
N GLN A 35 -2.51 -10.91 1.18
CA GLN A 35 -3.90 -11.21 1.53
C GLN A 35 -4.77 -11.57 0.32
N GLY A 36 -4.24 -11.44 -0.90
CA GLY A 36 -4.91 -11.84 -2.14
C GLY A 36 -6.13 -10.97 -2.53
N TYR A 37 -6.27 -9.78 -1.96
CA TYR A 37 -7.37 -8.88 -2.31
C TYR A 37 -7.20 -8.28 -3.72
N SER A 38 -8.34 -7.97 -4.35
CA SER A 38 -8.34 -7.17 -5.58
C SER A 38 -7.81 -5.77 -5.31
N LEU A 39 -7.29 -5.10 -6.34
CA LEU A 39 -6.81 -3.71 -6.22
C LEU A 39 -7.88 -2.78 -5.65
N GLU A 40 -9.12 -2.88 -6.15
CA GLU A 40 -10.25 -2.06 -5.69
C GLU A 40 -10.53 -2.27 -4.19
N THR A 41 -10.57 -3.53 -3.74
CA THR A 41 -10.79 -3.86 -2.32
C THR A 41 -9.64 -3.36 -1.47
N ALA A 42 -8.40 -3.61 -1.90
CA ALA A 42 -7.20 -3.19 -1.18
C ALA A 42 -7.11 -1.68 -0.99
N MET A 43 -7.55 -0.90 -1.99
CA MET A 43 -7.61 0.56 -1.96
C MET A 43 -8.71 1.09 -1.04
N ALA A 44 -9.85 0.42 -0.97
CA ALA A 44 -10.99 0.83 -0.14
C ALA A 44 -10.79 0.54 1.36
N MET A 45 -9.91 -0.39 1.72
CA MET A 45 -9.69 -0.79 3.11
C MET A 45 -9.00 0.32 3.94
N PRO A 46 -9.39 0.54 5.22
CA PRO A 46 -8.79 1.55 6.11
C PRO A 46 -7.29 1.35 6.28
N ARG A 47 -6.48 2.42 6.28
CA ARG A 47 -5.02 2.35 6.38
C ARG A 47 -4.55 2.89 7.73
N VAL A 48 -3.43 2.39 8.21
CA VAL A 48 -2.78 2.86 9.43
C VAL A 48 -1.40 3.45 9.11
N HIS A 49 -0.97 4.42 9.90
CA HIS A 49 0.33 5.04 9.85
C HIS A 49 0.95 5.06 11.26
N PRO A 50 2.14 4.46 11.45
CA PRO A 50 2.83 4.54 12.72
C PRO A 50 3.42 5.93 12.95
N THR A 51 3.27 6.43 14.18
CA THR A 51 3.89 7.65 14.71
C THR A 51 4.61 7.34 16.01
N GLU A 52 5.30 8.32 16.59
CA GLU A 52 5.95 8.17 17.89
C GLU A 52 4.92 7.92 19.01
N GLU A 53 3.72 8.47 18.87
CA GLU A 53 2.62 8.38 19.83
C GLU A 53 1.72 7.15 19.62
N GLY A 54 1.92 6.37 18.55
CA GLY A 54 1.17 5.15 18.30
C GLY A 54 0.79 4.92 16.83
N LEU A 55 -0.49 4.60 16.59
CA LEU A 55 -1.04 4.33 15.26
C LEU A 55 -2.18 5.31 14.97
N ILE A 56 -2.14 5.94 13.78
CA ILE A 56 -3.20 6.82 13.26
C ILE A 56 -3.72 6.37 11.91
#